data_AF-A0A7V2FZ18-F1
#
_entry.id   AF-A0A7V2FZ18-F1
#
_cell.length_a   1.000
_cell.length_b   1.000
_cell.length_c   1.000
_cell.angle_alpha   90.00
_cell.angle_beta   90.00
_cell.angle_gamma   90.00
#
_symmetry.space_group_name_H-M   'P 1'
#
loop_
_entity.id
_entity.type
_entity.pdbx_description
1 polymer ?
#
loop_
_entity_poly.entity_id
_entity_poly.type
_entity_poly.pdbx_seq_one_letter_code
_entity_poly.pdbx_strand_id
1 'polypeptide(L)' 'MSDAPSRIEKLFRAALDREPAERSAFLRQACGDDDALRAEVETLLAADARAGG' A
#
# COMPACT_ATOMS: atom_id res chain seq x y z
N MET A 1 8.01 15.74 18.36
CA MET A 1 6.94 15.43 17.39
C MET A 1 7.17 14.03 16.89
N SER A 2 6.30 13.09 17.21
CA SER A 2 6.29 11.77 16.59
C SER A 2 4.85 11.44 16.27
N ASP A 3 4.41 11.88 15.10
CA ASP A 3 3.25 11.27 14.46
C ASP A 3 3.78 9.96 13.87
N ALA A 4 3.45 8.84 14.51
CA ALA A 4 3.84 7.54 13.98
C ALA A 4 3.09 7.32 12.67
N PRO A 5 3.75 6.86 11.60
CA PRO A 5 3.09 6.69 10.32
C PRO A 5 1.96 5.65 10.43
N SER A 6 0.79 6.02 9.89
CA SER A 6 -0.39 5.15 9.84
C SER A 6 -0.06 3.83 9.15
N ARG A 7 -0.81 2.77 9.49
CA ARG A 7 -0.63 1.43 8.88
C ARG A 7 -0.70 1.50 7.35
N ILE A 8 -1.61 2.33 6.81
CA ILE A 8 -1.76 2.61 5.37
C ILE A 8 -0.46 3.16 4.79
N GLU A 9 0.14 4.19 5.40
CA GLU A 9 1.37 4.82 4.91
C GLU A 9 2.55 3.83 4.90
N LYS A 10 2.66 2.98 5.93
CA LYS A 10 3.69 1.93 6.00
C LYS A 10 3.52 0.91 4.88
N LEU A 11 2.30 0.44 4.65
CA LEU A 11 1.99 -0.53 3.59
C LEU A 11 2.20 0.07 2.20
N PHE A 12 1.77 1.31 2.00
CA PHE A 12 1.96 2.04 0.75
C PHE A 12 3.45 2.18 0.41
N ARG A 13 4.28 2.69 1.34
CA ARG A 13 5.74 2.79 1.13
C ARG A 13 6.39 1.44 0.87
N ALA A 14 6.06 0.42 1.67
CA ALA A 14 6.60 -0.93 1.47
C ALA A 14 6.18 -1.56 0.13
N ALA A 15 4.99 -1.22 -0.37
CA ALA A 15 4.52 -1.64 -1.68
C ALA A 15 5.19 -0.86 -2.83
N LEU A 16 5.55 0.41 -2.65
CA LEU A 16 6.30 1.19 -3.64
C LEU A 16 7.68 0.57 -3.94
N ASP A 17 8.36 0.05 -2.91
CA ASP A 17 9.65 -0.65 -3.06
C ASP A 17 9.55 -2.00 -3.81
N ARG A 18 8.34 -2.45 -4.16
CA ARG A 18 8.07 -3.73 -4.83
C ARG A 18 7.57 -3.54 -6.25
N GLU A 19 7.78 -4.57 -7.07
CA GLU A 19 7.23 -4.60 -8.41
C GLU A 19 5.69 -4.59 -8.40
N PRO A 20 5.03 -3.98 -9.39
CA PRO A 20 3.57 -3.88 -9.45
C PRO A 20 2.85 -5.22 -9.29
N ALA A 21 3.42 -6.29 -9.84
CA ALA A 21 2.87 -7.65 -9.75
C ALA A 21 2.95 -8.24 -8.33
N GLU A 22 3.95 -7.85 -7.54
CA GLU A 22 4.15 -8.35 -6.17
C GLU A 22 3.33 -7.58 -5.13
N ARG A 23 2.97 -6.32 -5.42
CA ARG A 23 2.23 -5.44 -4.50
C ARG A 23 0.93 -6.07 -4.01
N SER A 24 0.11 -6.64 -4.89
CA SER A 24 -1.16 -7.27 -4.49
C SER A 24 -0.98 -8.54 -3.65
N ALA A 25 0.10 -9.30 -3.85
CA ALA A 25 0.41 -10.46 -3.01
C ALA A 25 0.90 -10.02 -1.62
N PHE A 26 1.78 -9.02 -1.58
CA PHE A 26 2.25 -8.39 -0.35
C PHE A 26 1.09 -7.82 0.47
N LEU A 27 0.20 -7.04 -0.15
CA LEU A 27 -0.92 -6.42 0.55
C LEU A 27 -1.91 -7.46 1.09
N ARG A 28 -2.19 -8.54 0.35
CA ARG A 28 -2.98 -9.66 0.90
C ARG A 28 -2.36 -10.25 2.16
N GLN A 29 -1.04 -10.46 2.17
CA GLN A 29 -0.36 -11.01 3.33
C GLN A 29 -0.29 -10.02 4.50
N ALA A 30 -0.07 -8.73 4.23
CA ALA A 30 0.14 -7.72 5.25
C ALA A 30 -1.17 -7.12 5.82
N CYS A 31 -2.23 -7.07 5.02
CA CYS A 31 -3.57 -6.69 5.47
C CYS A 31 -4.32 -7.87 6.11
N GLY A 32 -4.05 -9.12 5.70
CA GLY A 32 -4.80 -10.28 6.17
C GLY A 32 -6.26 -10.19 5.71
N ASP A 33 -7.19 -10.26 6.66
CA ASP A 33 -8.64 -10.15 6.41
C ASP A 33 -9.14 -8.70 6.31
N ASP A 34 -8.27 -7.70 6.51
CA ASP A 34 -8.62 -6.28 6.39
C ASP A 34 -8.70 -5.85 4.91
N ASP A 35 -9.73 -6.30 4.20
CA ASP A 35 -9.95 -5.94 2.79
C ASP A 35 -10.13 -4.44 2.56
N ALA A 36 -10.74 -3.73 3.52
CA ALA A 36 -10.90 -2.28 3.46
C ALA A 36 -9.53 -1.57 3.46
N LEU A 37 -8.61 -2.02 4.33
CA LEU A 37 -7.25 -1.49 4.41
C LEU A 37 -6.48 -1.77 3.13
N ARG A 38 -6.62 -2.98 2.58
CA ARG A 38 -6.01 -3.34 1.29
C ARG A 38 -6.50 -2.44 0.17
N ALA A 39 -7.82 -2.24 0.07
CA ALA A 39 -8.43 -1.41 -0.98
C ALA A 39 -7.97 0.06 -0.91
N GLU A 40 -7.83 0.63 0.29
CA GLU A 40 -7.28 1.99 0.44
C GLU A 40 -5.84 2.08 -0.06
N VAL A 41 -4.97 1.15 0.32
CA VAL A 41 -3.57 1.14 -0.14
C VAL A 41 -3.47 0.90 -1.65
N GLU A 42 -4.27 -0.01 -2.21
CA GLU A 42 -4.32 -0.25 -3.66
C GLU A 42 -4.80 1.00 -4.42
N THR A 43 -5.75 1.75 -3.87
CA THR A 43 -6.23 3.01 -4.45
C THR A 43 -5.12 4.06 -4.47
N LEU A 44 -4.35 4.19 -3.38
CA LEU A 44 -3.20 5.10 -3.31
C LEU A 44 -2.13 4.73 -4.32
N LEU A 45 -1.77 3.44 -4.42
CA LEU A 45 -0.78 2.94 -5.39
C LEU A 45 -1.24 3.19 -6.83
N ALA A 46 -2.53 3.00 -7.12
CA ALA A 46 -3.08 3.25 -8.44
C ALA A 46 -3.12 4.75 -8.79
N ALA A 47 -3.29 5.64 -7.80
CA ALA A 47 -3.21 7.08 -7.99
C ALA A 47 -1.76 7.52 -8.25
N ASP A 48 -0.80 7.01 -7.47
CA ASP A 48 0.64 7.27 -7.61
C ASP A 48 1.16 6.83 -8.99
N ALA A 49 0.80 5.62 -9.43
CA ALA A 49 1.16 5.10 -10.75
C ALA A 49 0.62 5.94 -11.92
N ARG A 50 -0.48 6.68 -11.72
CA ARG A 50 -1.02 7.63 -12.72
C ARG A 50 -0.36 9.01 -12.63
N ALA A 51 0.10 9.40 -11.44
CA ALA A 51 0.67 10.71 -11.16
C ALA A 51 2.13 10.84 -11.63
N GLY A 52 2.87 9.73 -11.70
CA GLY A 52 4.23 9.75 -12.23
C GLY A 52 4.92 8.41 -12.10
N GLY A 53 5.12 7.74 -13.23
CA GLY A 53 6.23 6.80 -13.40
C GLY A 53 7.51 7.55 -13.71
#